data_AF-A0A3C1FF71-F1
#
_entry.id   AF-A0A3C1FF71-F1
#
_cell.length_a   1.000
_cell.length_b   1.000
_cell.length_c   1.000
_cell.angle_alpha   90.00
_cell.angle_beta   90.00
_cell.angle_gamma   90.00
#
_symmetry.space_group_name_H-M   'P 1'
#
loop_
_entity.id
_entity.type
_entity.pdbx_description
1 polymer ?
#
loop_
_entity_poly.entity_id
_entity_poly.type
_entity_poly.pdbx_seq_one_letter_code
_entity_poly.pdbx_strand_id
1 'polypeptide(L)'
;MQQIPAIDWDAAVSAGTMVLPAGPYLDAEDVRVVVADLRRAAAAATEHVARVTELPQPASSEILVVDRATWLRAVTRSAAAMLEGAAGAPKPAENSWQRAGAKALGGQVGVVMAVVATRILGQFDPFGEPNRLMLVAPNVVTVERALGVVPSDFRLWVCLHEETHRFQFGYAPWLRQHLLGLIGELLDGDELRFAWRTDDPTDAVLGTPAQKEAFDNASAVMSLLEGHADVMMD
;
A
#
# COMPACT_ATOMS: atom_id res chain seq x y z
N MET A 1 17.33 8.95 -21.74
CA MET A 1 15.89 8.73 -21.53
C MET A 1 15.45 7.41 -22.14
N GLN A 2 16.04 6.32 -21.66
CA GLN A 2 15.37 5.02 -21.74
C GLN A 2 14.17 5.08 -20.80
N GLN A 3 13.03 4.70 -21.35
CA GLN A 3 11.72 4.89 -20.75
C GLN A 3 11.56 3.95 -19.56
N ILE A 4 10.85 4.39 -18.52
CA ILE A 4 10.34 3.48 -17.49
C ILE A 4 9.66 2.32 -18.21
N PRO A 5 10.03 1.06 -17.92
CA PRO A 5 9.46 -0.07 -18.63
C PRO A 5 7.95 -0.07 -18.43
N ALA A 6 7.19 -0.12 -19.53
CA ALA A 6 5.74 -0.18 -19.47
C ALA A 6 5.33 -1.40 -18.63
N ILE A 7 4.49 -1.20 -17.61
CA ILE A 7 3.94 -2.27 -16.78
C ILE A 7 2.52 -2.55 -17.26
N ASP A 8 2.21 -3.80 -17.59
CA ASP A 8 0.83 -4.22 -17.84
C ASP A 8 0.16 -4.53 -16.48
N TRP A 9 -0.60 -3.56 -15.97
CA TRP A 9 -1.27 -3.65 -14.68
C TRP A 9 -2.36 -4.73 -14.62
N ASP A 10 -3.01 -5.02 -15.75
CA ASP A 10 -3.99 -6.10 -15.84
C ASP A 10 -3.31 -7.47 -15.70
N ALA A 11 -2.15 -7.64 -16.33
CA ALA A 11 -1.31 -8.82 -16.14
C ALA A 11 -0.85 -8.96 -14.68
N ALA A 12 -0.52 -7.85 -14.00
CA ALA A 12 -0.17 -7.84 -12.58
C ALA A 12 -1.34 -8.31 -11.70
N VAL A 13 -2.54 -7.76 -11.89
CA VAL A 13 -3.74 -8.19 -11.16
C VAL A 13 -4.04 -9.67 -11.41
N SER A 14 -3.99 -10.11 -12.67
CA SER A 14 -4.31 -11.48 -13.04
C SER A 14 -3.32 -12.48 -12.45
N ALA A 15 -2.01 -12.26 -12.62
CA ALA A 15 -0.98 -13.14 -12.10
C ALA A 15 -0.97 -13.16 -10.56
N GLY A 16 -1.09 -11.99 -9.93
CA GLY A 16 -1.12 -11.87 -8.49
C GLY A 16 -2.32 -12.60 -7.87
N THR A 17 -3.52 -12.37 -8.42
CA THR A 17 -4.74 -13.04 -7.92
C THR A 17 -4.66 -14.56 -8.08
N MET A 18 -4.04 -15.06 -9.16
CA MET A 18 -3.91 -16.50 -9.42
C MET A 18 -3.11 -17.25 -8.34
N VAL A 19 -2.10 -16.61 -7.74
CA VAL A 19 -1.23 -17.22 -6.72
C VAL A 19 -1.60 -16.83 -5.30
N LEU A 20 -2.63 -16.00 -5.13
CA LEU A 20 -2.99 -15.42 -3.84
C LEU A 20 -3.82 -16.39 -2.99
N PRO A 21 -3.35 -16.76 -1.78
CA PRO A 21 -4.13 -17.60 -0.89
C PRO A 21 -5.33 -16.83 -0.32
N ALA A 22 -6.51 -17.48 -0.26
CA ALA A 22 -7.76 -16.83 0.16
C ALA A 22 -7.77 -16.32 1.61
N GLY A 23 -7.06 -16.99 2.53
CA GLY A 23 -7.06 -16.70 3.96
C GLY A 23 -7.69 -17.83 4.79
N PRO A 24 -7.93 -17.62 6.10
CA PRO A 24 -8.54 -18.62 6.96
C PRO A 24 -10.01 -18.83 6.56
N TYR A 25 -10.49 -20.07 6.66
CA TYR A 25 -11.91 -20.35 6.49
C TYR A 25 -12.70 -19.76 7.66
N LEU A 26 -13.79 -19.07 7.33
CA LEU A 26 -14.80 -18.54 8.24
C LEU A 26 -16.16 -18.88 7.66
N ASP A 27 -17.14 -19.20 8.50
CA ASP A 27 -18.51 -19.30 8.03
C ASP A 27 -19.10 -17.90 7.75
N ALA A 28 -20.27 -17.88 7.11
CA ALA A 28 -20.90 -16.63 6.71
C ALA A 28 -21.30 -15.73 7.89
N GLU A 29 -21.55 -16.29 9.07
CA GLU A 29 -21.89 -15.51 10.26
C GLU A 29 -20.64 -14.88 10.86
N ASP A 30 -19.57 -15.65 11.01
CA ASP A 30 -18.27 -15.17 11.47
C ASP A 30 -17.75 -14.03 10.58
N VAL A 31 -17.88 -14.16 9.26
CA VAL A 31 -17.51 -13.08 8.32
C VAL A 31 -18.31 -11.81 8.59
N ARG A 32 -19.63 -11.91 8.80
CA ARG A 32 -20.48 -10.75 9.11
C ARG A 32 -20.04 -10.09 10.42
N VAL A 33 -19.75 -10.87 11.46
CA VAL A 33 -19.29 -10.37 12.75
C VAL A 33 -17.96 -9.64 12.61
N VAL A 34 -16.96 -10.26 11.96
CA VAL A 34 -15.63 -9.65 11.73
C VAL A 34 -15.75 -8.34 10.96
N VAL A 35 -16.51 -8.31 9.87
CA VAL A 35 -16.70 -7.08 9.07
C VAL A 35 -17.40 -6.00 9.88
N ALA A 36 -18.42 -6.35 10.67
CA ALA A 36 -19.13 -5.39 11.50
C ALA A 36 -18.24 -4.83 12.62
N ASP A 37 -17.43 -5.68 13.25
CA ASP A 37 -16.46 -5.27 14.28
C ASP A 37 -15.39 -4.33 13.72
N LEU A 38 -14.80 -4.66 12.55
CA LEU A 38 -13.81 -3.80 11.89
C LEU A 38 -14.39 -2.43 11.55
N ARG A 39 -15.63 -2.36 11.07
CA ARG A 39 -16.30 -1.08 10.80
C ARG A 39 -16.55 -0.28 12.07
N ARG A 40 -16.97 -0.93 13.16
CA ARG A 40 -17.13 -0.27 14.47
C ARG A 40 -15.80 0.25 15.02
N ALA A 41 -14.75 -0.57 14.93
CA ALA A 41 -13.40 -0.23 15.36
C ALA A 41 -12.85 0.97 14.57
N ALA A 42 -13.02 0.99 13.24
CA ALA A 42 -12.62 2.12 12.41
C ALA A 42 -13.35 3.42 12.79
N ALA A 43 -14.67 3.35 13.02
CA ALA A 43 -15.43 4.52 13.46
C ALA A 43 -15.00 5.02 14.85
N ALA A 44 -14.72 4.11 15.79
CA ALA A 44 -14.23 4.47 17.12
C ALA A 44 -12.83 5.08 17.04
N ALA A 45 -11.93 4.51 16.22
CA ALA A 45 -10.56 4.97 16.06
C ALA A 45 -10.48 6.45 15.68
N THR A 46 -11.37 6.94 14.81
CA THR A 46 -11.45 8.36 14.44
C THR A 46 -11.61 9.28 15.65
N GLU A 47 -12.50 8.92 16.58
CA GLU A 47 -12.73 9.73 17.79
C GLU A 47 -11.51 9.68 18.73
N HIS A 48 -10.90 8.51 18.88
CA HIS A 48 -9.69 8.34 19.69
C HIS A 48 -8.53 9.19 19.18
N VAL A 49 -8.21 9.11 17.88
CA VAL A 49 -7.12 9.87 17.27
C VAL A 49 -7.40 11.37 17.35
N ALA A 50 -8.62 11.82 17.07
CA ALA A 50 -9.00 13.23 17.21
C ALA A 50 -8.79 13.76 18.64
N ARG A 51 -9.15 12.95 19.65
CA ARG A 51 -9.02 13.34 21.06
C ARG A 51 -7.56 13.43 21.50
N VAL A 52 -6.72 12.48 21.10
CA VAL A 52 -5.30 12.44 21.51
C VAL A 52 -4.49 13.51 20.78
N THR A 53 -4.74 13.71 19.49
CA THR A 53 -4.03 14.73 18.70
C THR A 53 -4.52 16.14 18.95
N GLU A 54 -5.69 16.30 19.58
CA GLU A 54 -6.44 17.57 19.69
C GLU A 54 -6.74 18.23 18.33
N LEU A 55 -6.65 17.45 17.24
CA LEU A 55 -6.95 17.91 15.89
C LEU A 55 -8.41 17.62 15.54
N PRO A 56 -9.09 18.53 14.80
CA PRO A 56 -10.37 18.24 14.20
C PRO A 56 -10.32 16.98 13.31
N GLN A 57 -11.46 16.35 13.05
CA GLN A 57 -11.50 15.23 12.11
C GLN A 57 -11.18 15.73 10.69
N PRO A 58 -10.20 15.14 9.97
CA PRO A 58 -9.95 15.47 8.58
C PRO A 58 -11.08 14.97 7.68
N ALA A 59 -11.04 15.32 6.39
CA ALA A 59 -12.00 14.86 5.40
C ALA A 59 -12.20 13.34 5.46
N SER A 60 -13.45 12.89 5.38
CA SER A 60 -13.82 11.48 5.45
C SER A 60 -13.13 10.67 4.35
N SER A 61 -12.59 9.50 4.71
CA SER A 61 -12.15 8.49 3.75
C SER A 61 -13.20 7.40 3.61
N GLU A 62 -13.19 6.70 2.48
CA GLU A 62 -14.00 5.50 2.30
C GLU A 62 -13.39 4.35 3.11
N ILE A 63 -14.12 3.81 4.08
CA ILE A 63 -13.68 2.65 4.89
C ILE A 63 -14.11 1.36 4.19
N LEU A 64 -13.12 0.57 3.78
CA LEU A 64 -13.32 -0.68 3.05
C LEU A 64 -12.78 -1.85 3.85
N VAL A 65 -13.65 -2.82 4.14
CA VAL A 65 -13.22 -4.13 4.65
C VAL A 65 -13.12 -5.08 3.46
N VAL A 66 -11.91 -5.55 3.17
CA VAL A 66 -11.58 -6.21 1.90
C VAL A 66 -10.93 -7.57 2.12
N ASP A 67 -11.05 -8.44 1.11
CA ASP A 67 -10.20 -9.61 0.97
C ASP A 67 -8.86 -9.24 0.32
N ARG A 68 -7.92 -10.20 0.31
CA ARG A 68 -6.57 -9.98 -0.25
C ARG A 68 -6.61 -9.65 -1.75
N ALA A 69 -7.53 -10.24 -2.51
CA ALA A 69 -7.62 -10.04 -3.95
C ALA A 69 -8.12 -8.63 -4.28
N THR A 70 -9.07 -8.14 -3.49
CA THR A 70 -9.61 -6.79 -3.60
C THR A 70 -8.58 -5.75 -3.16
N TRP A 71 -7.82 -6.02 -2.10
CA TRP A 71 -6.66 -5.20 -1.73
C TRP A 71 -5.62 -5.15 -2.86
N LEU A 72 -5.25 -6.30 -3.45
CA LEU A 72 -4.28 -6.38 -4.55
C LEU A 72 -4.73 -5.53 -5.75
N ARG A 73 -6.01 -5.62 -6.13
CA ARG A 73 -6.59 -4.77 -7.19
C ARG A 73 -6.53 -3.29 -6.84
N ALA A 74 -6.82 -2.92 -5.58
CA ALA A 74 -6.79 -1.54 -5.14
C ALA A 74 -5.36 -0.97 -5.19
N VAL A 75 -4.39 -1.64 -4.56
CA VAL A 75 -3.00 -1.17 -4.51
C VAL A 75 -2.35 -1.13 -5.89
N THR A 76 -2.72 -2.04 -6.80
CA THR A 76 -2.20 -2.02 -8.18
C THR A 76 -2.68 -0.77 -8.93
N ARG A 77 -3.93 -0.35 -8.72
CA ARG A 77 -4.45 0.90 -9.29
C ARG A 77 -3.80 2.13 -8.68
N SER A 78 -3.58 2.13 -7.36
CA SER A 78 -2.88 3.22 -6.68
C SER A 78 -1.43 3.33 -7.18
N ALA A 79 -0.72 2.20 -7.32
CA ALA A 79 0.63 2.17 -7.88
C ALA A 79 0.69 2.70 -9.32
N ALA A 80 -0.28 2.35 -10.17
CA ALA A 80 -0.40 2.90 -11.51
C ALA A 80 -0.59 4.42 -11.50
N ALA A 81 -1.50 4.93 -10.65
CA ALA A 81 -1.75 6.37 -10.51
C ALA A 81 -0.55 7.13 -9.93
N MET A 82 0.17 6.52 -8.98
CA MET A 82 1.40 7.09 -8.43
C MET A 82 2.49 7.20 -9.48
N LEU A 83 2.71 6.14 -10.28
CA LEU A 83 3.70 6.16 -11.35
C LEU A 83 3.36 7.17 -12.43
N GLU A 84 2.08 7.26 -12.82
CA GLU A 84 1.60 8.29 -13.74
C GLU A 84 1.78 9.71 -13.17
N GLY A 85 1.49 9.91 -11.89
CA GLY A 85 1.68 11.21 -11.22
C GLY A 85 3.15 11.60 -11.06
N ALA A 86 4.06 10.64 -10.89
CA ALA A 86 5.49 10.88 -10.68
C ALA A 86 6.28 11.04 -11.99
N ALA A 87 5.94 10.28 -13.04
CA ALA A 87 6.72 10.21 -14.27
C ALA A 87 5.92 10.53 -15.55
N GLY A 88 4.63 10.85 -15.41
CA GLY A 88 3.71 11.06 -16.53
C GLY A 88 3.11 9.78 -17.10
N ALA A 89 2.18 9.93 -18.04
CA ALA A 89 1.49 8.80 -18.65
C ALA A 89 2.47 7.86 -19.40
N PRO A 90 2.36 6.54 -19.22
CA PRO A 90 3.21 5.59 -19.92
C PRO A 90 3.00 5.70 -21.43
N LYS A 91 4.11 5.63 -22.19
CA LYS A 91 4.01 5.59 -23.66
C LYS A 91 3.40 4.26 -24.12
N PRO A 92 2.54 4.26 -25.14
CA PRO A 92 2.00 3.03 -25.70
C PRO A 92 3.11 2.13 -26.25
N ALA A 93 2.99 0.82 -26.02
CA ALA A 93 3.92 -0.14 -26.60
C ALA A 93 3.79 -0.17 -28.14
N GLU A 94 4.88 0.13 -28.83
CA GLU A 94 4.93 0.31 -30.29
C GLU A 94 4.93 -1.03 -31.04
N ASN A 95 5.42 -2.11 -30.41
CA ASN A 95 5.51 -3.43 -31.04
C ASN A 95 5.15 -4.60 -30.11
N SER A 96 4.99 -5.79 -30.69
CA SER A 96 4.59 -7.00 -29.96
C SER A 96 5.61 -7.44 -28.91
N TRP A 97 6.91 -7.18 -29.11
CA TRP A 97 7.95 -7.51 -28.15
C TRP A 97 7.88 -6.63 -26.91
N GLN A 98 7.69 -5.33 -27.08
CA GLN A 98 7.46 -4.39 -25.97
C GLN A 98 6.19 -4.75 -25.19
N ARG A 99 5.10 -5.11 -25.86
CA ARG A 99 3.88 -5.61 -25.20
C ARG A 99 4.11 -6.88 -24.40
N ALA A 100 4.86 -7.84 -24.97
CA ALA A 100 5.19 -9.09 -24.27
C ALA A 100 6.07 -8.82 -23.05
N GLY A 101 7.04 -7.90 -23.17
CA GLY A 101 7.89 -7.44 -22.06
C GLY A 101 7.08 -6.79 -20.94
N ALA A 102 6.14 -5.90 -21.29
CA ALA A 102 5.27 -5.24 -20.33
C ALA A 102 4.37 -6.22 -19.55
N LYS A 103 3.84 -7.24 -20.24
CA LYS A 103 3.07 -8.33 -19.63
C LYS A 103 3.91 -9.19 -18.70
N ALA A 104 5.14 -9.53 -19.11
CA ALA A 104 6.05 -10.30 -18.27
C ALA A 104 6.42 -9.53 -16.99
N LEU A 105 6.72 -8.24 -17.11
CA LEU A 105 7.00 -7.37 -15.96
C LEU A 105 5.77 -7.21 -15.06
N GLY A 106 4.60 -6.94 -15.64
CA GLY A 106 3.33 -6.89 -14.92
C GLY A 106 3.08 -8.16 -14.12
N GLY A 107 3.22 -9.33 -14.74
CA GLY A 107 3.09 -10.62 -14.07
C GLY A 107 4.04 -10.78 -12.87
N GLN A 108 5.30 -10.38 -13.00
CA GLN A 108 6.28 -10.42 -11.91
C GLN A 108 5.88 -9.50 -10.74
N VAL A 109 5.49 -8.25 -11.05
CA VAL A 109 4.98 -7.30 -10.05
C VAL A 109 3.76 -7.88 -9.33
N GLY A 110 2.84 -8.49 -10.07
CA GLY A 110 1.66 -9.15 -9.52
C GLY A 110 1.97 -10.24 -8.50
N VAL A 111 2.95 -11.11 -8.81
CA VAL A 111 3.39 -12.18 -7.90
C VAL A 111 4.00 -11.61 -6.62
N VAL A 112 4.85 -10.59 -6.73
CA VAL A 112 5.42 -9.91 -5.55
C VAL A 112 4.32 -9.27 -4.71
N MET A 113 3.38 -8.56 -5.34
CA MET A 113 2.24 -7.95 -4.65
C MET A 113 1.35 -8.99 -3.95
N ALA A 114 1.22 -10.20 -4.51
CA ALA A 114 0.49 -11.28 -3.85
C ALA A 114 1.17 -11.74 -2.55
N VAL A 115 2.50 -11.73 -2.49
CA VAL A 115 3.25 -12.04 -1.26
C VAL A 115 3.02 -10.94 -0.20
N VAL A 116 3.06 -9.68 -0.61
CA VAL A 116 2.79 -8.53 0.29
C VAL A 116 1.36 -8.55 0.81
N ALA A 117 0.38 -8.86 -0.05
CA ALA A 117 -1.04 -8.94 0.28
C ALA A 117 -1.37 -9.93 1.41
N THR A 118 -0.47 -10.85 1.77
CA THR A 118 -0.67 -11.79 2.88
C THR A 118 -0.22 -11.25 4.25
N ARG A 119 0.45 -10.09 4.28
CA ARG A 119 1.05 -9.50 5.49
C ARG A 119 0.43 -8.18 5.92
N ILE A 120 -0.17 -7.44 4.98
CA ILE A 120 -0.79 -6.15 5.24
C ILE A 120 -2.09 -6.32 6.03
N LEU A 121 -2.20 -5.67 7.19
CA LEU A 121 -3.40 -5.75 8.03
C LEU A 121 -4.42 -4.67 7.66
N GLY A 122 -3.94 -3.45 7.48
CA GLY A 122 -4.69 -2.31 6.97
C GLY A 122 -3.82 -1.49 6.03
N GLN A 123 -4.44 -0.53 5.36
CA GLN A 123 -3.73 0.48 4.57
C GLN A 123 -4.60 1.72 4.42
N PHE A 124 -4.07 2.86 4.86
CA PHE A 124 -4.51 4.15 4.38
C PHE A 124 -3.90 4.45 2.99
N ASP A 125 -4.77 4.59 2.00
CA ASP A 125 -4.46 4.96 0.62
C ASP A 125 -4.82 6.44 0.43
N PRO A 126 -3.86 7.39 0.57
CA PRO A 126 -3.92 8.65 -0.19
C PRO A 126 -3.79 8.25 -1.67
N PHE A 127 -3.72 9.08 -2.71
CA PHE A 127 -3.69 8.61 -4.13
C PHE A 127 -4.96 7.90 -4.64
N GLY A 128 -5.72 7.18 -3.82
CA GLY A 128 -7.08 6.79 -4.13
C GLY A 128 -8.00 8.01 -4.25
N GLU A 129 -8.93 7.97 -5.20
CA GLU A 129 -9.94 9.02 -5.40
C GLU A 129 -11.36 8.40 -5.26
N PRO A 130 -12.08 8.63 -4.15
CA PRO A 130 -11.65 9.33 -2.91
C PRO A 130 -10.56 8.54 -2.15
N ASN A 131 -9.90 9.17 -1.17
CA ASN A 131 -8.97 8.48 -0.26
C ASN A 131 -9.67 7.31 0.45
N ARG A 132 -8.94 6.22 0.70
CA ARG A 132 -9.52 4.99 1.25
C ARG A 132 -8.74 4.52 2.47
N LEU A 133 -9.46 3.98 3.45
CA LEU A 133 -8.88 3.20 4.55
C LEU A 133 -9.33 1.75 4.33
N MET A 134 -8.38 0.88 4.00
CA MET A 134 -8.64 -0.52 3.72
C MET A 134 -8.23 -1.39 4.91
N LEU A 135 -9.07 -2.36 5.28
CA LEU A 135 -8.79 -3.36 6.32
C LEU A 135 -8.85 -4.74 5.69
N VAL A 136 -7.73 -5.48 5.69
CA VAL A 136 -7.61 -6.79 5.05
C VAL A 136 -8.06 -7.86 6.04
N ALA A 137 -9.39 -8.06 6.12
CA ALA A 137 -10.01 -8.91 7.14
C ALA A 137 -9.40 -10.32 7.27
N PRO A 138 -9.05 -11.04 6.18
CA PRO A 138 -8.42 -12.35 6.30
C PRO A 138 -7.07 -12.31 7.05
N ASN A 139 -6.27 -11.26 6.87
CA ASN A 139 -4.98 -11.12 7.53
C ASN A 139 -5.15 -10.74 9.01
N VAL A 140 -6.07 -9.80 9.29
CA VAL A 140 -6.43 -9.44 10.66
C VAL A 140 -6.83 -10.67 11.45
N VAL A 141 -7.75 -11.49 10.92
CA VAL A 141 -8.19 -12.73 11.58
C VAL A 141 -7.06 -13.75 11.73
N THR A 142 -6.19 -13.91 10.72
CA THR A 142 -5.03 -14.80 10.83
C THR A 142 -4.09 -14.38 11.96
N VAL A 143 -3.72 -13.10 12.03
CA VAL A 143 -2.77 -12.61 13.03
C VAL A 143 -3.40 -12.58 14.42
N GLU A 144 -4.63 -12.10 14.55
CA GLU A 144 -5.43 -12.14 15.79
C GLU A 144 -5.43 -13.54 16.41
N ARG A 145 -5.77 -14.57 15.61
CA ARG A 145 -5.80 -15.97 16.05
C ARG A 145 -4.41 -16.51 16.39
N ALA A 146 -3.39 -16.15 15.61
CA ALA A 146 -2.03 -16.60 15.82
C ALA A 146 -1.42 -16.03 17.12
N LEU A 147 -1.74 -14.77 17.45
CA LEU A 147 -1.27 -14.11 18.67
C LEU A 147 -2.12 -14.45 19.90
N GLY A 148 -3.36 -14.93 19.73
CA GLY A 148 -4.26 -15.25 20.84
C GLY A 148 -4.71 -14.02 21.63
N VAL A 149 -4.71 -12.85 21.00
CA VAL A 149 -5.11 -11.56 21.59
C VAL A 149 -6.62 -11.39 21.60
N VAL A 150 -7.12 -10.42 22.37
CA VAL A 150 -8.55 -10.07 22.38
C VAL A 150 -8.94 -9.48 21.02
N PRO A 151 -9.92 -10.06 20.29
CA PRO A 151 -10.28 -9.62 18.94
C PRO A 151 -10.68 -8.15 18.82
N SER A 152 -11.49 -7.63 19.74
CA SER A 152 -11.94 -6.23 19.72
C SER A 152 -10.76 -5.26 19.81
N ASP A 153 -9.83 -5.57 20.70
CA ASP A 153 -8.72 -4.68 21.03
C ASP A 153 -7.70 -4.69 19.90
N PHE A 154 -7.40 -5.86 19.34
CA PHE A 154 -6.51 -5.98 18.18
C PHE A 154 -7.07 -5.27 16.93
N ARG A 155 -8.37 -5.43 16.66
CA ARG A 155 -9.01 -4.75 15.53
C ARG A 155 -9.04 -3.24 15.70
N LEU A 156 -9.31 -2.75 16.91
CA LEU A 156 -9.20 -1.33 17.24
C LEU A 156 -7.76 -0.84 17.09
N TRP A 157 -6.77 -1.61 17.55
CA TRP A 157 -5.36 -1.30 17.40
C TRP A 157 -4.97 -1.12 15.93
N VAL A 158 -5.36 -2.06 15.05
CA VAL A 158 -5.14 -1.90 13.60
C VAL A 158 -5.80 -0.62 13.07
N CYS A 159 -7.04 -0.34 13.47
CA CYS A 159 -7.78 0.81 12.97
C CYS A 159 -7.19 2.15 13.43
N LEU A 160 -6.70 2.24 14.68
CA LEU A 160 -6.05 3.44 15.20
C LEU A 160 -4.75 3.77 14.43
N HIS A 161 -3.99 2.75 14.04
CA HIS A 161 -2.78 2.91 13.24
C HIS A 161 -3.11 3.51 11.87
N GLU A 162 -4.04 2.88 11.14
CA GLU A 162 -4.46 3.37 9.82
C GLU A 162 -5.11 4.75 9.88
N GLU A 163 -5.88 5.02 10.93
CA GLU A 163 -6.54 6.30 11.12
C GLU A 163 -5.54 7.41 11.46
N THR A 164 -4.44 7.07 12.15
CA THR A 164 -3.34 8.01 12.36
C THR A 164 -2.74 8.48 11.03
N HIS A 165 -2.55 7.59 10.06
CA HIS A 165 -2.12 7.98 8.72
C HIS A 165 -3.12 8.90 8.03
N ARG A 166 -4.43 8.66 8.20
CA ARG A 166 -5.46 9.58 7.67
C ARG A 166 -5.31 10.98 8.26
N PHE A 167 -5.02 11.10 9.55
CA PHE A 167 -4.74 12.39 10.19
C PHE A 167 -3.44 13.01 9.67
N GLN A 168 -2.35 12.25 9.57
CA GLN A 168 -1.08 12.73 9.03
C GLN A 168 -1.26 13.33 7.63
N PHE A 169 -1.87 12.58 6.69
CA PHE A 169 -2.12 13.06 5.33
C PHE A 169 -3.19 14.15 5.25
N GLY A 170 -4.16 14.16 6.17
CA GLY A 170 -5.20 15.18 6.26
C GLY A 170 -4.67 16.55 6.71
N TYR A 171 -3.63 16.56 7.55
CA TYR A 171 -3.03 17.79 8.10
C TYR A 171 -1.68 18.18 7.48
N ALA A 172 -1.06 17.27 6.71
CA ALA A 172 0.13 17.56 5.91
C ALA A 172 -0.21 17.51 4.41
N PRO A 173 -0.89 18.53 3.84
CA PRO A 173 -1.30 18.52 2.43
C PRO A 173 -0.11 18.47 1.45
N TRP A 174 1.08 18.89 1.89
CA TRP A 174 2.33 18.80 1.13
C TRP A 174 2.87 17.37 1.01
N LEU A 175 2.48 16.46 1.91
CA LEU A 175 3.09 15.13 2.04
C LEU A 175 2.89 14.27 0.80
N ARG A 176 1.66 14.28 0.24
CA ARG A 176 1.34 13.53 -0.99
C ARG A 176 2.26 13.95 -2.14
N GLN A 177 2.37 15.26 -2.39
CA GLN A 177 3.18 15.78 -3.49
C GLN A 177 4.68 15.55 -3.24
N HIS A 178 5.13 15.67 -1.99
CA HIS A 178 6.51 15.41 -1.63
C HIS A 178 6.91 13.95 -1.91
N LEU A 179 6.07 12.98 -1.50
CA LEU A 179 6.29 11.56 -1.79
C LEU A 179 6.29 11.27 -3.30
N LEU A 180 5.38 11.89 -4.07
CA LEU A 180 5.38 11.75 -5.53
C LEU A 180 6.66 12.34 -6.17
N GLY A 181 7.17 13.45 -5.63
CA GLY A 181 8.43 14.04 -6.07
C GLY A 181 9.62 13.10 -5.85
N LEU A 182 9.73 12.53 -4.64
CA LEU A 182 10.78 11.56 -4.32
C LEU A 182 10.70 10.29 -5.18
N ILE A 183 9.49 9.80 -5.45
CA ILE A 183 9.28 8.69 -6.39
C ILE A 183 9.71 9.11 -7.81
N GLY A 184 9.38 10.33 -8.25
CA GLY A 184 9.82 10.87 -9.54
C GLY A 184 11.35 10.89 -9.65
N GLU A 185 12.05 11.39 -8.64
CA GLU A 185 13.51 11.42 -8.57
C GLU A 185 14.13 10.01 -8.59
N LEU A 186 13.51 9.05 -7.88
CA LEU A 186 13.93 7.65 -7.92
C LEU A 186 13.80 7.07 -9.34
N LEU A 187 12.79 7.53 -10.09
CA LEU A 187 12.50 7.06 -11.43
C LEU A 187 13.24 7.81 -12.55
N ASP A 188 13.82 8.98 -12.28
CA ASP A 188 14.48 9.87 -13.26
C ASP A 188 15.89 9.39 -13.69
N GLY A 189 16.15 8.09 -13.60
CA GLY A 189 17.42 7.47 -14.01
C GLY A 189 17.25 6.52 -15.19
N ASP A 190 18.19 6.56 -16.14
CA ASP A 190 18.29 5.58 -17.24
C ASP A 190 18.60 4.15 -16.72
N GLU A 191 18.95 3.99 -15.43
CA GLU A 191 19.28 2.74 -14.75
C GLU A 191 18.32 2.40 -13.61
N LEU A 192 17.00 2.40 -13.83
CA LEU A 192 16.08 1.65 -12.96
C LEU A 192 16.33 0.14 -13.14
N ARG A 193 17.46 -0.34 -12.62
CA ARG A 193 17.68 -1.75 -12.31
C ARG A 193 16.83 -2.04 -11.09
N PHE A 194 15.57 -2.34 -11.33
CA PHE A 194 14.77 -2.87 -10.27
C PHE A 194 15.45 -4.12 -9.68
N ALA A 195 15.77 -4.03 -8.39
CA ALA A 195 16.59 -4.97 -7.61
C ALA A 195 16.06 -6.41 -7.51
N TRP A 196 14.97 -6.75 -8.19
CA TRP A 196 14.42 -8.11 -8.21
C TRP A 196 15.10 -9.06 -9.21
N ARG A 197 16.20 -8.63 -9.85
CA ARG A 197 16.87 -9.37 -10.93
C ARG A 197 18.31 -9.82 -10.62
N THR A 198 18.77 -9.76 -9.37
CA THR A 198 20.14 -10.16 -9.01
C THR A 198 20.17 -11.19 -7.89
N ASP A 199 21.01 -12.22 -8.05
CA ASP A 199 21.31 -13.23 -7.01
C ASP A 199 22.24 -12.68 -5.90
N ASP A 200 22.73 -11.45 -6.05
CA ASP A 200 23.58 -10.74 -5.08
C ASP A 200 22.79 -9.64 -4.34
N PRO A 201 22.63 -9.72 -3.00
CA PRO A 201 21.95 -8.71 -2.19
C PRO A 201 22.61 -7.33 -2.19
N THR A 202 23.87 -7.23 -2.61
CA THR A 202 24.63 -5.96 -2.58
C THR A 202 24.52 -5.15 -3.87
N ASP A 203 24.11 -5.77 -4.98
CA ASP A 203 23.84 -5.11 -6.27
C ASP A 203 22.45 -4.43 -6.33
N ALA A 204 21.64 -4.61 -5.29
CA ALA A 204 20.26 -4.10 -5.20
C ALA A 204 20.15 -2.57 -5.09
N VAL A 205 21.26 -1.86 -4.86
CA VAL A 205 21.25 -0.40 -4.60
C VAL A 205 22.44 0.29 -5.26
N LEU A 206 22.49 0.28 -6.59
CA LEU A 206 23.32 1.24 -7.33
C LEU A 206 22.43 1.99 -8.32
N GLY A 207 21.71 2.98 -7.77
CA GLY A 207 21.21 4.13 -8.54
C GLY A 207 22.22 5.27 -8.51
N THR A 208 21.96 6.35 -9.26
CA THR A 208 22.74 7.60 -9.17
C THR A 208 22.75 8.15 -7.73
N PRO A 209 23.72 9.00 -7.34
CA PRO A 209 23.70 9.64 -6.03
C PRO A 209 22.37 10.35 -5.70
N ALA A 210 21.72 10.95 -6.71
CA ALA A 210 20.42 11.57 -6.58
C ALA A 210 19.30 10.54 -6.29
N GLN A 211 19.28 9.40 -6.99
CA GLN A 211 18.33 8.32 -6.71
C GLN A 211 18.52 7.72 -5.31
N LYS A 212 19.77 7.62 -4.86
CA LYS A 212 20.07 7.18 -3.49
C LYS A 212 19.55 8.18 -2.46
N GLU A 213 19.79 9.47 -2.66
CA GLU A 213 19.29 10.53 -1.79
C GLU A 213 17.74 10.54 -1.75
N ALA A 214 17.09 10.39 -2.90
CA ALA A 214 15.63 10.28 -2.99
C ALA A 214 15.09 9.05 -2.21
N PHE A 215 15.76 7.90 -2.33
CA PHE A 215 15.42 6.70 -1.57
C PHE A 215 15.61 6.89 -0.06
N ASP A 216 16.72 7.48 0.35
CA ASP A 216 17.02 7.76 1.77
C ASP A 216 15.98 8.73 2.35
N ASN A 217 15.62 9.78 1.61
CA ASN A 217 14.58 10.74 1.99
C ASN A 217 13.20 10.09 2.07
N ALA A 218 12.82 9.25 1.10
CA ALA A 218 11.55 8.52 1.14
C ALA A 218 11.50 7.58 2.36
N SER A 219 12.60 6.89 2.64
CA SER A 219 12.73 6.02 3.80
C SER A 219 12.63 6.78 5.12
N ALA A 220 13.22 7.98 5.20
CA ALA A 220 13.13 8.85 6.38
C ALA A 220 11.70 9.34 6.62
N VAL A 221 10.98 9.76 5.56
CA VAL A 221 9.57 10.15 5.66
C VAL A 221 8.72 8.97 6.13
N MET A 222 8.86 7.79 5.54
CA MET A 222 8.13 6.60 5.97
C MET A 222 8.45 6.26 7.44
N SER A 223 9.73 6.27 7.83
CA SER A 223 10.13 6.01 9.21
C SER A 223 9.49 6.98 10.21
N LEU A 224 9.37 8.26 9.85
CA LEU A 224 8.66 9.25 10.67
C LEU A 224 7.17 8.95 10.77
N LEU A 225 6.51 8.63 9.65
CA LEU A 225 5.07 8.35 9.62
C LEU A 225 4.72 7.12 10.46
N GLU A 226 5.45 6.02 10.26
CA GLU A 226 5.29 4.77 10.99
C GLU A 226 5.62 4.94 12.47
N GLY A 227 6.76 5.57 12.80
CA GLY A 227 7.16 5.79 14.19
C GLY A 227 6.19 6.70 14.96
N HIS A 228 5.64 7.72 14.29
CA HIS A 228 4.56 8.52 14.89
C HIS A 228 3.27 7.72 15.05
N ALA A 229 2.92 6.85 14.09
CA ALA A 229 1.77 5.97 14.22
C ALA A 229 1.93 5.04 15.43
N ASP A 230 3.10 4.44 15.63
CA ASP A 230 3.40 3.62 16.80
C ASP A 230 3.23 4.40 18.12
N VAL A 231 3.70 5.66 18.19
CA VAL A 231 3.48 6.50 19.39
C VAL A 231 2.00 6.81 19.63
N MET A 232 1.19 6.93 18.58
CA MET A 232 -0.26 7.13 18.70
C MET A 232 -1.00 5.87 19.15
N MET A 233 -0.35 4.71 19.06
CA MET A 233 -0.89 3.41 19.45
C MET A 233 -0.65 3.04 20.92
N ASP A 234 0.32 3.69 21.58
CA ASP A 234 0.71 3.48 22.98
C ASP A 234 -0.19 4.25 23.98
#